data_AF-A0A8B6LZB6-F1
#
_entry.id   AF-A0A8B6LZB6-F1
#
_cell.length_a   1.000
_cell.length_b   1.000
_cell.length_c   1.000
_cell.angle_alpha   90.00
_cell.angle_beta   90.00
_cell.angle_gamma   90.00
#
_symmetry.space_group_name_H-M   'P 1'
#
loop_
_entity.id
_entity.type
_entity.pdbx_description
1 polymer ?
#
loop_
_entity_poly.entity_id
_entity_poly.type
_entity_poly.pdbx_seq_one_letter_code
_entity_poly.pdbx_strand_id
1 'polypeptide(L)'
;MDELRNHATAHLEPRMRAVDAGTGILLERLTSYPALATSLDSDAARFLAQLSQSKDFGTVAFGSEGGLYERAGIPAVICGPGSMDQGHRPDEFITREQLSRCDAMLARLGPCLARPPQPDQPF
;
A
#
# COMPACT_ATOMS: atom_id res chain seq x y z
N MET A 1 6.53 3.42 -18.35
CA MET A 1 7.99 3.29 -18.60
C MET A 1 8.34 3.70 -20.01
N ASP A 2 7.57 3.27 -21.02
CA ASP A 2 7.84 3.65 -22.41
C ASP A 2 7.69 5.15 -22.64
N GLU A 3 6.68 5.79 -22.06
CA GLU A 3 6.53 7.26 -22.10
C GLU A 3 7.73 7.99 -21.50
N LEU A 4 8.25 7.53 -20.34
CA LEU A 4 9.43 8.11 -19.71
C LEU A 4 10.67 7.95 -20.60
N ARG A 5 10.86 6.75 -21.17
CA ARG A 5 11.97 6.46 -22.08
C ARG A 5 11.88 7.31 -23.34
N ASN A 6 10.70 7.43 -23.93
CA ASN A 6 10.44 8.26 -25.09
C ASN A 6 10.70 9.74 -24.78
N HIS A 7 10.27 10.23 -23.61
CA HIS A 7 10.55 11.60 -23.23
C HIS A 7 12.05 11.87 -23.06
N ALA A 8 12.75 10.93 -22.40
CA ALA A 8 14.19 11.02 -22.23
C ALA A 8 14.92 11.07 -23.57
N THR A 9 14.65 10.13 -24.48
CA THR A 9 15.38 10.01 -25.76
C THR A 9 14.94 11.03 -26.80
N ALA A 10 13.65 11.36 -26.89
CA ALA A 10 13.13 12.26 -27.92
C ALA A 10 13.27 13.74 -27.55
N HIS A 11 13.33 14.09 -26.26
CA HIS A 11 13.32 15.49 -25.83
C HIS A 11 14.54 15.89 -24.98
N LEU A 12 14.99 15.05 -24.05
CA LEU A 12 16.06 15.43 -23.12
C LEU A 12 17.46 15.17 -23.70
N GLU A 13 17.72 13.98 -24.24
CA GLU A 13 19.03 13.64 -24.80
C GLU A 13 19.50 14.59 -25.92
N PRO A 14 18.65 15.04 -26.88
CA PRO A 14 19.08 16.00 -27.89
C PRO A 14 19.52 17.33 -27.27
N ARG A 15 18.82 17.79 -26.23
CA ARG A 15 19.15 19.04 -25.52
C ARG A 15 20.44 18.91 -24.72
N MET A 16 20.67 17.76 -24.09
CA MET A 16 21.92 17.47 -23.38
C MET A 16 23.10 17.42 -24.36
N ARG A 17 22.95 16.72 -25.49
CA ARG A 17 23.99 16.59 -26.52
C ARG A 17 24.31 17.87 -27.26
N ALA A 18 23.37 18.81 -27.33
CA ALA A 18 23.63 20.16 -27.84
C ALA A 18 24.58 20.97 -26.93
N VAL A 19 24.69 20.61 -25.64
CA VAL A 19 25.63 21.21 -24.69
C VAL A 19 26.93 20.41 -24.62
N ASP A 20 26.84 19.08 -24.49
CA ASP A 20 27.98 18.17 -24.52
C ASP A 20 27.62 16.85 -25.20
N ALA A 21 28.29 16.57 -26.32
CA ALA A 21 28.06 15.38 -27.14
C ALA A 21 28.34 14.06 -26.40
N GLY A 22 29.14 14.08 -25.33
CA GLY A 22 29.46 12.90 -24.51
C GLY A 22 28.34 12.43 -23.57
N THR A 23 27.20 13.13 -23.52
CA THR A 23 26.13 12.86 -22.56
C THR A 23 25.01 11.94 -23.10
N GLY A 24 24.30 11.30 -22.18
CA GLY A 24 23.15 10.43 -22.47
C GLY A 24 22.39 10.02 -21.21
N ILE A 25 21.28 9.31 -21.39
CA ILE A 25 20.41 8.85 -20.30
C ILE A 25 20.31 7.31 -20.34
N LEU A 26 20.69 6.65 -19.24
CA LEU A 26 20.42 5.23 -19.02
C LEU A 26 19.24 5.07 -18.05
N LEU A 27 18.22 4.33 -18.45
CA LEU A 27 17.09 3.97 -17.60
C LEU A 27 17.12 2.49 -17.28
N GLU A 28 17.31 2.17 -16.01
CA GLU A 28 17.28 0.82 -15.45
C GLU A 28 16.16 0.69 -14.41
N ARG A 29 15.36 -0.38 -14.50
CA ARG A 29 14.37 -0.70 -13.48
C ARG A 29 15.03 -1.57 -12.41
N LEU A 30 15.32 -0.97 -11.26
CA LEU A 30 15.93 -1.69 -10.13
C LEU A 30 14.92 -2.49 -9.31
N THR A 31 13.70 -1.97 -9.15
CA THR A 31 12.64 -2.60 -8.36
C THR A 31 11.26 -2.33 -8.95
N SER A 32 10.31 -3.20 -8.62
CA SER A 32 8.89 -2.99 -8.87
C SER A 32 8.09 -3.68 -7.78
N TYR A 33 7.07 -2.99 -7.28
CA TYR A 33 6.10 -3.57 -6.35
C TYR A 33 4.73 -3.64 -7.03
N PRO A 34 4.02 -4.79 -6.98
CA PRO A 34 2.63 -4.83 -7.44
C PRO A 34 1.75 -3.91 -6.61
N ALA A 35 0.76 -3.29 -7.24
CA ALA A 35 -0.29 -2.58 -6.51
C ALA A 35 -1.14 -3.58 -5.71
N LEU A 36 -1.62 -3.15 -4.55
CA LEU A 36 -2.68 -3.84 -3.83
C LEU A 36 -4.03 -3.30 -4.33
N ALA A 37 -4.89 -4.17 -4.86
CA ALA A 37 -6.18 -3.79 -5.44
C ALA A 37 -7.36 -4.57 -4.82
N THR A 38 -7.35 -4.70 -3.49
CA THR A 38 -8.39 -5.42 -2.77
C THR A 38 -9.77 -4.79 -2.96
N SER A 39 -10.74 -5.59 -3.39
CA SER A 39 -12.14 -5.17 -3.50
C SER A 39 -12.70 -4.76 -2.13
N LEU A 40 -13.47 -3.66 -2.10
CA LEU A 40 -14.20 -3.21 -0.92
C LEU A 40 -15.25 -4.23 -0.44
N ASP A 41 -15.71 -5.09 -1.35
CA ASP A 41 -16.67 -6.17 -1.07
C ASP A 41 -15.97 -7.49 -0.72
N SER A 42 -14.65 -7.52 -0.60
CA SER A 42 -13.93 -8.75 -0.21
C SER A 42 -14.22 -9.14 1.23
N ASP A 43 -14.16 -10.44 1.54
CA ASP A 43 -14.31 -10.94 2.91
C ASP A 43 -13.24 -10.35 3.83
N ALA A 44 -12.01 -10.16 3.34
CA ALA A 44 -10.95 -9.48 4.08
C ALA A 44 -11.31 -8.02 4.45
N ALA A 45 -11.89 -7.26 3.52
CA ALA A 45 -12.35 -5.89 3.79
C ALA A 45 -13.51 -5.89 4.79
N ARG A 46 -14.51 -6.76 4.62
CA ARG A 46 -15.64 -6.87 5.56
C ARG A 46 -15.19 -7.26 6.96
N PHE A 47 -14.28 -8.24 7.07
CA PHE A 47 -13.72 -8.69 8.32
C PHE A 47 -12.96 -7.55 9.02
N LEU A 48 -12.11 -6.82 8.30
CA LEU A 48 -11.42 -5.65 8.84
C LEU A 48 -12.40 -4.56 9.29
N ALA A 49 -13.48 -4.31 8.55
CA ALA A 49 -14.48 -3.32 8.94
C ALA A 49 -15.16 -3.67 10.28
N GLN A 50 -15.41 -4.96 10.52
CA GLN A 50 -15.95 -5.43 11.80
C GLN A 50 -14.94 -5.24 12.94
N LEU A 51 -13.65 -5.51 12.72
CA LEU A 51 -12.62 -5.36 13.75
C LEU A 51 -12.37 -3.89 14.11
N SER A 52 -12.18 -3.06 13.07
CA SER A 52 -11.86 -1.63 13.18
C SER A 52 -13.07 -0.77 13.53
N GLN A 53 -14.28 -1.32 13.42
CA GLN A 53 -15.55 -0.60 13.56
C GLN A 53 -15.64 0.61 12.61
N SER A 54 -15.08 0.47 11.41
CA SER A 54 -15.05 1.48 10.36
C SER A 54 -15.32 0.85 9.01
N LYS A 55 -16.10 1.54 8.16
CA LYS A 55 -16.27 1.19 6.74
C LYS A 55 -15.60 2.22 5.83
N ASP A 56 -14.83 3.13 6.42
CA ASP A 56 -14.08 4.12 5.68
C ASP A 56 -12.84 3.45 5.07
N PHE A 57 -12.87 3.28 3.75
CA PHE A 57 -11.79 2.69 2.98
C PHE A 57 -11.25 3.73 2.02
N GLY A 58 -9.93 3.78 1.92
CA GLY A 58 -9.22 4.65 1.00
C GLY A 58 -8.13 3.91 0.25
N THR A 59 -7.59 4.59 -0.76
CA THR A 59 -6.37 4.18 -1.44
C THR A 59 -5.27 5.20 -1.19
N VAL A 60 -4.05 4.74 -1.21
CA VAL A 60 -2.86 5.55 -0.92
C VAL A 60 -1.84 5.37 -2.03
N ALA A 61 -1.17 6.46 -2.41
CA ALA A 61 -0.23 6.47 -3.54
C ALA A 61 1.19 6.08 -3.12
N PHE A 62 1.34 5.04 -2.30
CA PHE A 62 2.64 4.48 -1.93
C PHE A 62 2.60 2.94 -1.95
N GLY A 63 3.78 2.34 -2.16
CA GLY A 63 3.94 0.89 -2.16
C GLY A 63 3.79 0.32 -0.75
N SER A 64 3.21 -0.87 -0.67
CA SER A 64 3.07 -1.67 0.55
C SER A 64 3.14 -3.14 0.21
N GLU A 65 3.39 -3.99 1.22
CA GLU A 65 3.61 -5.41 0.98
C GLU A 65 2.37 -6.17 0.50
N GLY A 66 1.19 -5.57 0.68
CA GLY A 66 -0.10 -6.16 0.34
C GLY A 66 -0.20 -6.70 -1.08
N GLY A 67 0.33 -5.98 -2.08
CA GLY A 67 0.26 -6.43 -3.47
C GLY A 67 1.06 -7.71 -3.72
N LEU A 68 2.12 -7.98 -2.95
CA LEU A 68 2.84 -9.26 -3.04
C LEU A 68 2.02 -10.40 -2.43
N TYR A 69 1.34 -10.15 -1.31
CA TYR A 69 0.46 -11.15 -0.69
C TYR A 69 -0.71 -11.50 -1.60
N GLU A 70 -1.36 -10.50 -2.20
CA GLU A 70 -2.44 -10.70 -3.16
C GLU A 70 -1.97 -11.56 -4.36
N ARG A 71 -0.79 -11.25 -4.92
CA ARG A 71 -0.18 -12.07 -5.98
C ARG A 71 0.17 -13.49 -5.55
N ALA A 72 0.44 -13.71 -4.26
CA ALA A 72 0.67 -15.03 -3.70
C ALA A 72 -0.64 -15.79 -3.39
N GLY A 73 -1.81 -15.20 -3.68
CA GLY A 73 -3.12 -15.78 -3.39
C GLY A 73 -3.59 -15.58 -1.97
N ILE A 74 -2.96 -14.67 -1.21
CA ILE A 74 -3.33 -14.34 0.17
C ILE A 74 -4.11 -13.03 0.16
N PRO A 75 -5.41 -13.03 0.52
CA PRO A 75 -6.17 -11.80 0.65
C PRO A 75 -5.50 -10.83 1.64
N ALA A 76 -5.31 -9.58 1.23
CA ALA A 76 -4.59 -8.59 2.01
C ALA A 76 -5.40 -7.30 2.15
N VAL A 77 -5.40 -6.74 3.35
CA VAL A 77 -5.94 -5.40 3.66
C VAL A 77 -4.96 -4.70 4.59
N ILE A 78 -4.86 -3.38 4.47
CA ILE A 78 -3.95 -2.58 5.29
C ILE A 78 -4.79 -1.72 6.23
N CYS A 79 -4.45 -1.76 7.50
CA CYS A 79 -5.04 -0.93 8.52
C CYS A 79 -4.00 -0.58 9.57
N GLY A 80 -4.22 0.54 10.24
CA GLY A 80 -3.36 1.00 11.31
C GLY A 80 -3.87 2.30 11.90
N PRO A 81 -3.47 2.63 13.13
CA PRO A 81 -3.77 3.93 13.70
C PRO A 81 -2.92 5.03 13.06
N GLY A 82 -3.39 6.28 13.16
CA GLY A 82 -2.72 7.44 12.57
C GLY A 82 -3.37 7.90 11.26
N SER A 83 -2.66 8.78 10.54
CA SER A 83 -3.00 9.22 9.19
C SER A 83 -1.74 9.30 8.35
N MET A 84 -1.84 8.93 7.08
CA MET A 84 -0.73 9.08 6.14
C MET A 84 -0.60 10.49 5.59
N ASP A 85 -1.57 11.37 5.84
CA ASP A 85 -1.45 12.80 5.52
C ASP A 85 -0.24 13.45 6.21
N GLN A 86 0.16 12.90 7.36
CA GLN A 86 1.29 13.35 8.18
C GLN A 86 2.45 12.34 8.26
N GLY A 87 2.38 11.22 7.53
CA GLY A 87 3.46 10.23 7.49
C GLY A 87 4.71 10.77 6.77
N HIS A 88 5.89 10.39 7.26
CA HIS A 88 7.20 10.83 6.74
C HIS A 88 7.40 12.36 6.77
N ARG A 89 6.70 13.06 7.67
CA ARG A 89 6.89 14.49 7.93
C ARG A 89 7.67 14.71 9.22
N PRO A 90 8.40 15.84 9.38
CA PRO A 90 9.17 16.11 10.60
C PRO A 90 8.34 16.12 11.88
N ASP A 91 7.05 16.45 11.77
CA ASP A 91 6.06 16.50 12.84
C ASP A 91 5.12 15.28 12.84
N GLU A 92 5.55 14.15 12.29
CA GLU A 92 4.80 12.89 12.32
C GLU A 92 4.44 12.51 13.77
N PHE A 93 3.16 12.22 14.00
CA PHE A 93 2.65 11.81 15.30
C PHE A 93 1.50 10.81 15.19
N ILE A 94 1.20 10.20 16.33
CA ILE A 94 0.01 9.39 16.56
C ILE A 94 -0.60 9.79 17.91
N THR A 95 -1.92 9.93 17.98
CA THR A 95 -2.57 10.30 19.24
C THR A 95 -2.72 9.08 20.16
N ARG A 96 -2.78 9.34 21.47
CA ARG A 96 -3.12 8.29 22.46
C ARG A 96 -4.47 7.65 22.16
N GLU A 97 -5.44 8.43 21.70
CA GLU A 97 -6.76 7.92 21.32
C GLU A 97 -6.69 6.96 20.12
N GLN A 98 -5.91 7.30 19.09
CA GLN A 98 -5.68 6.43 17.94
C GLN A 98 -5.03 5.10 18.36
N LEU A 99 -4.05 5.15 19.26
CA LEU A 99 -3.45 3.94 19.85
C LEU A 99 -4.48 3.10 20.62
N SER A 100 -5.29 3.72 21.49
CA SER A 100 -6.33 3.01 22.24
C SER A 100 -7.37 2.35 21.33
N ARG A 101 -7.70 2.97 20.18
CA ARG A 101 -8.58 2.35 19.16
C ARG A 101 -7.92 1.14 18.50
N CYS A 102 -6.62 1.22 18.21
CA CYS A 102 -5.85 0.09 17.69
C CYS A 102 -5.82 -1.08 18.69
N ASP A 103 -5.55 -0.80 19.97
CA ASP A 103 -5.56 -1.81 21.03
C ASP A 103 -6.93 -2.51 21.11
N ALA A 104 -8.02 -1.74 21.04
CA ALA A 104 -9.37 -2.29 21.04
C ALA A 104 -9.67 -3.14 19.78
N MET A 105 -9.13 -2.77 18.62
CA MET A 105 -9.22 -3.59 17.39
C MET A 105 -8.45 -4.90 17.55
N LEU A 106 -7.21 -4.86 18.05
CA LEU A 106 -6.39 -6.05 18.27
C LEU A 106 -7.00 -6.99 19.31
N ALA A 107 -7.62 -6.44 20.37
CA ALA A 107 -8.36 -7.22 21.36
C ALA A 107 -9.56 -7.97 20.76
N ARG A 108 -10.21 -7.40 19.72
CA ARG A 108 -11.26 -8.09 18.95
C ARG A 108 -10.70 -9.16 18.01
N LEU A 109 -9.52 -8.93 17.44
CA LEU A 109 -8.87 -9.85 16.51
C LEU A 109 -8.38 -11.14 17.20
N GLY A 110 -7.82 -11.04 18.41
CA GLY A 110 -7.24 -12.18 19.13
C GLY A 110 -8.16 -13.41 19.21
N PRO A 111 -9.41 -13.28 19.68
CA PRO A 111 -10.37 -14.38 19.71
C PRO A 111 -10.71 -14.98 18.34
N CYS A 112 -10.74 -14.17 17.27
CA CYS A 112 -11.00 -14.65 15.91
C CYS A 112 -9.89 -15.58 15.41
N LEU A 113 -8.64 -15.31 15.79
CA LEU A 113 -7.47 -16.12 15.40
C LEU A 113 -7.32 -17.39 16.25
N ALA A 114 -7.85 -17.40 17.47
CA ALA A 114 -7.80 -18.56 18.36
C ALA A 114 -8.78 -19.68 17.96
N ARG A 115 -9.74 -19.40 17.07
CA ARG A 115 -10.69 -20.38 16.55
C ARG A 115 -10.07 -21.09 15.34
N PRO A 116 -10.08 -22.44 15.29
CA PRO A 116 -9.60 -23.14 14.10
C PRO A 116 -10.45 -22.77 12.88
N PRO A 117 -9.84 -22.68 11.68
CA PRO A 117 -10.58 -22.40 10.45
C PRO A 117 -11.65 -23.47 10.23
N GLN A 118 -12.89 -23.06 10.02
CA GLN A 118 -13.96 -23.96 9.62
C GLN A 118 -14.03 -24.00 8.09
N PRO A 119 -14.07 -25.19 7.46
CA PRO A 119 -13.97 -25.33 6.01
C PRO A 119 -15.09 -24.63 5.22
N ASP A 120 -16.23 -24.33 5.86
CA ASP A 120 -17.44 -23.82 5.19
C ASP A 120 -17.93 -22.47 5.75
N GLN A 121 -17.12 -21.75 6.55
CA GLN A 121 -17.46 -20.39 6.98
C GLN A 121 -16.56 -19.37 6.28
N PRO A 122 -17.12 -18.39 5.55
CA PRO A 122 -16.36 -17.19 5.20
C PRO A 122 -15.97 -16.44 6.48
N PHE A 123 -14.89 -15.64 6.39
CA PHE A 123 -14.43 -14.76 7.47
C PHE A 123 -15.51 -13.76 7.92
#